data_AF-A0AAW2NZ64-F1
#
_entry.id   AF-A0AAW2NZ64-F1
#
_cell.length_a   1.000
_cell.length_b   1.000
_cell.length_c   1.000
_cell.angle_alpha   90.00
_cell.angle_beta   90.00
_cell.angle_gamma   90.00
#
_symmetry.space_group_name_H-M   'P 1'
#
loop_
_entity.id
_entity.type
_entity.pdbx_description
1 polymer ?
#
loop_
_entity_poly.entity_id
_entity_poly.type
_entity_poly.pdbx_seq_one_letter_code
_entity_poly.pdbx_strand_id
1 'polypeptide(L)'
;MDYSRISLRPFRPSDAEDFLAWARDDKVTHYLRWNTITSREEALIYIQHVAIPHPWRQSICLDDRSIGYISIKPESGNDRHRAHVGYAIGVSIGVKELSRQL
;
A
#
# COMPACT_ATOMS: atom_id res chain seq x y z
N MET A 1 11.68 -18.59 -1.53
CA MET A 1 10.40 -17.88 -1.37
C MET A 1 9.53 -18.21 -2.56
N ASP A 2 8.26 -18.51 -2.35
CA ASP A 2 7.30 -18.67 -3.43
C ASP A 2 6.67 -17.30 -3.73
N TYR A 3 7.14 -16.67 -4.81
CA TYR A 3 6.68 -15.34 -5.21
C TYR A 3 5.26 -15.34 -5.79
N SER A 4 4.69 -16.51 -6.12
CA SER A 4 3.32 -16.62 -6.62
C SER A 4 2.27 -16.23 -5.58
N ARG A 5 2.66 -16.17 -4.30
CA ARG A 5 1.81 -15.76 -3.17
C ARG A 5 1.67 -14.25 -3.02
N ILE A 6 2.52 -13.46 -3.70
CA ILE A 6 2.45 -12.00 -3.68
C ILE A 6 1.65 -11.53 -4.89
N SER A 7 0.68 -10.65 -4.66
CA SER A 7 -0.11 -10.05 -5.74
C SER A 7 -0.32 -8.56 -5.54
N LEU A 8 -0.59 -7.86 -6.65
CA LEU A 8 -1.04 -6.48 -6.64
C LEU A 8 -2.50 -6.44 -7.08
N ARG A 9 -3.35 -5.78 -6.30
CA ARG A 9 -4.77 -5.61 -6.63
C ARG A 9 -5.32 -4.29 -6.13
N PRO A 10 -6.44 -3.80 -6.68
CA PRO A 10 -7.19 -2.70 -6.08
C PRO A 10 -7.54 -3.01 -4.61
N PHE A 11 -7.58 -1.97 -3.78
CA PHE A 11 -8.09 -2.08 -2.42
C PHE A 11 -9.57 -2.46 -2.43
N ARG A 12 -10.00 -3.16 -1.39
CA ARG A 12 -11.39 -3.51 -1.12
C ARG A 12 -11.79 -2.97 0.25
N PRO A 13 -13.05 -2.58 0.47
CA PRO A 13 -13.51 -2.18 1.81
C PRO A 13 -13.25 -3.25 2.89
N SER A 14 -13.23 -4.53 2.51
CA SER A 14 -12.89 -5.65 3.39
C SER A 14 -11.45 -5.63 3.89
N ASP A 15 -10.55 -4.88 3.25
CA ASP A 15 -9.14 -4.78 3.65
C ASP A 15 -8.93 -3.87 4.87
N ALA A 16 -9.98 -3.27 5.44
CA ALA A 16 -9.84 -2.25 6.49
C ALA A 16 -9.04 -2.72 7.71
N GLU A 17 -9.23 -3.96 8.16
CA GLU A 17 -8.47 -4.53 9.30
C GLU A 17 -6.99 -4.72 8.95
N ASP A 18 -6.72 -5.31 7.79
CA ASP A 18 -5.37 -5.56 7.30
C ASP A 18 -4.61 -4.26 7.01
N PHE A 19 -5.30 -3.30 6.39
CA PHE A 19 -4.81 -1.95 6.15
C PHE A 19 -4.43 -1.28 7.46
N LEU A 20 -5.34 -1.28 8.44
CA LEU A 20 -5.09 -0.71 9.75
C LEU A 20 -3.90 -1.38 10.47
N ALA A 21 -3.65 -2.66 10.23
CA ALA A 21 -2.54 -3.37 10.88
C ALA A 21 -1.15 -2.79 10.51
N TRP A 22 -0.98 -2.28 9.29
CA TRP A 22 0.26 -1.64 8.86
C TRP A 22 0.20 -0.11 8.85
N ALA A 23 -0.98 0.48 8.61
CA ALA A 23 -1.18 1.93 8.56
C ALA A 23 -1.14 2.63 9.93
N ARG A 24 -1.24 1.86 11.02
CA ARG A 24 -1.11 2.37 12.38
C ARG A 24 0.34 2.51 12.85
N ASP A 25 1.29 1.89 12.14
CA ASP A 25 2.71 1.96 12.45
C ASP A 25 3.26 3.29 11.90
N ASP A 26 3.63 4.19 12.80
CA ASP A 26 4.13 5.52 12.46
C ASP A 26 5.43 5.46 11.64
N LYS A 27 6.24 4.39 11.80
CA LYS A 27 7.45 4.18 10.99
C LYS A 27 7.10 3.84 9.54
N VAL A 28 5.94 3.23 9.30
CA VAL A 28 5.44 2.91 7.96
C VAL A 28 4.81 4.15 7.32
N THR A 29 4.01 4.91 8.07
CA THR A 29 3.31 6.09 7.54
C THR A 29 4.16 7.35 7.47
N HIS A 30 5.28 7.44 8.19
CA HIS A 30 6.21 8.58 8.13
C HIS A 30 6.65 8.96 6.71
N TYR A 31 6.79 7.97 5.83
CA TYR A 31 7.17 8.17 4.43
C TYR A 31 5.99 8.40 3.48
N LEU A 32 4.77 8.34 4.00
CA LEU A 32 3.54 8.52 3.25
C LEU A 32 3.03 9.96 3.39
N ARG A 33 2.25 10.41 2.40
CA ARG A 33 1.67 11.77 2.37
C ARG A 33 0.44 11.95 3.28
N TRP A 34 0.18 11.02 4.20
CA TRP A 34 -1.01 11.00 5.04
C TRP A 34 -0.67 10.52 6.45
N ASN A 35 -1.44 10.98 7.43
CA ASN A 35 -1.21 10.71 8.86
C ASN A 35 -1.46 9.23 9.20
N THR A 36 -0.85 8.76 10.29
CA THR A 36 -1.16 7.45 10.87
C THR A 36 -2.66 7.26 11.06
N ILE A 37 -3.18 6.13 10.57
CA ILE A 37 -4.58 5.75 10.71
C ILE A 37 -4.68 4.85 11.95
N THR A 38 -5.56 5.23 12.88
CA THR A 38 -5.57 4.64 14.23
C THR A 38 -6.86 3.89 14.55
N SER A 39 -7.90 4.07 13.73
CA SER A 39 -9.17 3.35 13.86
C SER A 39 -9.56 2.61 12.58
N ARG A 40 -10.44 1.62 12.75
CA ARG A 40 -11.00 0.84 11.64
C ARG A 40 -11.86 1.73 10.75
N GLU A 41 -12.61 2.64 11.34
CA GLU A 41 -13.47 3.60 10.67
C GLU A 41 -12.65 4.54 9.77
N GLU A 42 -11.53 5.07 10.27
CA GLU A 42 -10.59 5.87 9.48
C GLU A 42 -10.01 5.06 8.31
N ALA A 43 -9.61 3.81 8.55
CA ALA A 43 -9.10 2.93 7.50
C ALA A 43 -10.14 2.69 6.40
N LEU A 44 -11.38 2.43 6.80
CA LEU A 44 -12.49 2.22 5.88
C LEU A 44 -12.80 3.46 5.05
N ILE A 45 -12.81 4.65 5.68
CA ILE A 45 -13.00 5.94 4.99
C ILE A 45 -11.88 6.17 3.99
N TYR A 46 -10.62 5.97 4.40
CA TYR A 46 -9.46 6.13 3.53
C TYR A 46 -9.51 5.19 2.33
N ILE A 47 -9.79 3.90 2.56
CA ILE A 47 -9.89 2.93 1.46
C ILE A 47 -10.94 3.38 0.45
N GLN A 48 -12.15 3.71 0.90
CA GLN A 48 -13.27 4.04 0.01
C GLN A 48 -13.10 5.36 -0.73
N HIS A 49 -12.62 6.41 -0.05
CA HIS A 49 -12.63 7.76 -0.60
C HIS A 49 -11.26 8.19 -1.16
N VAL A 50 -10.19 7.49 -0.80
CA VAL A 50 -8.82 7.92 -1.10
C VAL A 50 -8.02 6.85 -1.83
N ALA A 51 -8.08 5.58 -1.42
CA ALA A 51 -7.31 4.52 -2.06
C ALA A 51 -7.96 3.99 -3.34
N ILE A 52 -9.23 3.56 -3.26
CA ILE A 52 -9.98 2.96 -4.38
C ILE A 52 -10.15 3.93 -5.56
N PRO A 53 -10.51 5.22 -5.36
CA PRO A 53 -10.73 6.14 -6.48
C PRO A 53 -9.43 6.54 -7.21
N HIS A 54 -8.27 6.24 -6.62
CA HIS A 54 -7.00 6.74 -7.12
C HIS A 54 -6.35 5.72 -8.08
N PRO A 55 -6.16 6.07 -9.37
CA PRO A 55 -5.86 5.12 -10.44
C PRO A 55 -4.49 4.43 -10.30
N TRP A 56 -3.60 5.02 -9.50
CA TRP A 56 -2.23 4.54 -9.33
C TRP A 56 -2.02 3.69 -8.09
N ARG A 57 -3.03 3.50 -7.24
CA ARG A 57 -2.88 2.88 -5.91
C ARG A 57 -3.38 1.45 -5.89
N GLN A 58 -2.56 0.56 -5.35
CA GLN A 58 -2.90 -0.85 -5.18
C GLN A 58 -2.47 -1.34 -3.80
N SER A 59 -3.19 -2.35 -3.31
CA SER A 59 -2.76 -3.16 -2.18
C SER A 59 -1.67 -4.12 -2.66
N ILE A 60 -0.60 -4.22 -1.87
CA ILE A 60 0.33 -5.34 -1.95
C ILE A 60 -0.24 -6.42 -1.07
N CYS A 61 -0.49 -7.60 -1.62
CA CYS A 61 -1.11 -8.70 -0.91
C CYS A 61 -0.19 -9.90 -0.76
N LEU A 62 -0.33 -10.61 0.36
CA LEU A 62 0.24 -11.94 0.60
C LEU A 62 -0.92 -12.89 0.91
N ASP A 63 -1.14 -13.90 0.06
CA ASP A 63 -2.28 -14.83 0.19
C ASP A 63 -3.64 -14.08 0.31
N ASP A 64 -3.86 -13.08 -0.58
CA ASP A 64 -5.02 -12.16 -0.62
C ASP A 64 -5.17 -11.20 0.58
N ARG A 65 -4.31 -11.31 1.59
CA ARG A 65 -4.26 -10.40 2.74
C ARG A 65 -3.52 -9.12 2.38
N SER A 66 -4.06 -7.94 2.70
CA SER A 66 -3.37 -6.66 2.45
C SER A 66 -2.19 -6.48 3.42
N ILE A 67 -0.98 -6.37 2.89
CA ILE A 67 0.25 -6.25 3.68
C ILE A 67 0.97 -4.92 3.48
N GLY A 68 0.45 -4.11 2.56
CA GLY A 68 1.04 -2.83 2.24
C GLY A 68 0.36 -2.18 1.06
N TYR A 69 1.10 -1.26 0.46
CA TYR A 69 0.62 -0.29 -0.49
C TYR A 69 1.68 -0.05 -1.55
N ILE A 70 1.25 0.10 -2.79
CA ILE A 70 2.08 0.61 -3.89
C ILE A 70 1.32 1.68 -4.65
N SER A 71 2.05 2.71 -5.08
CA SER A 71 1.61 3.75 -5.98
C SER A 71 2.52 3.83 -7.18
N ILE A 72 1.98 3.68 -8.39
CA ILE A 72 2.73 3.79 -9.65
C ILE A 72 2.11 4.90 -10.49
N LYS A 73 2.64 6.11 -10.35
CA LYS A 73 2.16 7.28 -11.11
C LYS A 73 3.02 7.44 -12.37
N PRO A 74 2.49 7.26 -13.59
CA PRO A 74 3.22 7.63 -14.80
C PRO A 74 3.41 9.14 -14.86
N GLU A 75 4.56 9.57 -15.36
CA GLU A 75 4.79 10.96 -15.74
C GLU A 75 4.05 11.28 -17.06
N SER A 76 3.93 12.57 -17.39
CA SER A 76 3.18 13.03 -18.56
C SER A 76 4.07 13.72 -19.60
N GLY A 77 3.51 13.98 -20.78
CA GLY A 77 4.21 14.68 -21.86
C GLY A 77 5.43 13.90 -22.38
N ASN A 78 6.59 14.56 -22.44
CA ASN A 78 7.84 13.97 -22.92
C ASN A 78 8.38 12.91 -21.95
N ASP A 79 8.04 13.00 -20.67
CA ASP A 79 8.46 12.07 -19.63
C ASP A 79 7.52 10.86 -19.49
N ARG A 80 6.55 10.65 -20.39
CA ARG A 80 5.59 9.51 -20.33
C ARG A 80 6.20 8.11 -20.27
N HIS A 81 7.49 8.00 -20.52
CA HIS A 81 8.29 6.79 -20.40
C HIS A 81 8.81 6.54 -18.97
N ARG A 82 8.54 7.44 -18.02
CA ARG A 82 8.95 7.40 -16.61
C ARG A 82 7.74 7.27 -15.71
N ALA A 83 7.96 6.76 -14.50
CA ALA A 83 6.94 6.70 -13.46
C ALA A 83 7.55 6.97 -12.09
N HIS A 84 6.76 7.57 -11.20
CA HIS A 84 7.05 7.67 -9.78
C HIS A 84 6.45 6.47 -9.07
N VAL A 85 7.32 5.67 -8.46
CA VAL A 85 6.95 4.50 -7.65
C VAL A 85 7.15 4.85 -6.18
N GLY A 86 6.11 4.62 -5.37
CA GLY A 86 6.20 4.69 -3.92
C GLY A 86 5.49 3.50 -3.30
N TYR A 87 6.09 2.88 -2.29
CA TYR A 87 5.51 1.71 -1.63
C TYR A 87 5.74 1.76 -0.12
N ALA A 88 4.91 1.01 0.61
CA ALA A 88 5.02 0.79 2.03
C ALA A 88 4.58 -0.64 2.36
N ILE A 89 5.26 -1.29 3.30
CA ILE A 89 4.99 -2.65 3.76
C ILE A 89 4.93 -2.65 5.28
N GLY A 90 3.94 -3.34 5.85
CA GLY A 90 3.81 -3.52 7.30
C GLY A 90 4.97 -4.30 7.90
N VAL A 91 5.46 -3.85 9.05
CA VAL A 91 6.63 -4.44 9.74
C VAL A 91 6.34 -5.82 10.35
N SER A 92 5.08 -6.19 10.60
CA SER A 92 4.73 -7.41 11.36
C SER A 92 4.73 -8.72 10.57
N ILE A 93 5.03 -8.68 9.28
CA ILE A 93 5.29 -9.89 8.51
C ILE A 93 6.79 -10.01 8.46
N GLY A 94 7.34 -11.12 8.95
CA GLY A 94 8.77 -11.43 9.00
C GLY A 94 9.43 -11.48 7.61
N VAL A 95 9.45 -10.34 6.92
CA VAL A 95 10.15 -10.09 5.67
C VAL A 95 11.18 -9.02 6.00
N LYS A 96 12.24 -9.45 6.68
CA LYS A 96 13.43 -8.63 6.98
C LYS A 96 14.17 -8.13 5.74
N GLU A 97 13.68 -8.39 4.52
CA GLU A 97 14.49 -8.34 3.30
C GLU A 97 13.73 -7.80 2.07
N LEU A 98 12.88 -6.79 2.21
CA LEU A 98 12.31 -6.08 1.05
C LEU A 98 12.59 -4.57 1.04
N SER A 99 13.31 -4.03 2.02
CA SER A 99 13.68 -2.60 2.07
C SER A 99 14.91 -2.23 1.22
N ARG A 100 15.46 -3.18 0.44
CA ARG A 100 16.54 -2.92 -0.51
C ARG A 100 16.19 -3.59 -1.83
N GLN A 101 16.05 -2.75 -2.86
CA GLN A 101 15.83 -3.11 -4.28
C GLN A 101 14.35 -3.22 -4.69
N LEU A 102 13.72 -2.04 -4.79
CA LEU A 102 12.87 -1.67 -5.93
C LEU A 102 13.30 -0.28 -6.38
#